data_AF-A0A7S0Y8S6-F1
#
_entry.id   AF-A0A7S0Y8S6-F1
#
_cell.length_a   1.000
_cell.length_b   1.000
_cell.length_c   1.000
_cell.angle_alpha   90.00
_cell.angle_beta   90.00
_cell.angle_gamma   90.00
#
_symmetry.space_group_name_H-M   'P 1'
#
loop_
_entity.id
_entity.type
_entity.pdbx_description
1 polymer ?
#
loop_
_entity_poly.entity_id
_entity_poly.type
_entity_poly.pdbx_seq_one_letter_code
_entity_poly.pdbx_strand_id
1 'polypeptide(L)'
;GGTSWQVEAYANFFSNVTLKANNDDLSVVIYLPRDVNPGERTYYQSSRFDWSSMIGSITRKRTNPNTGVKETHVLYGTNQWRLPHDPYWAESGVGLASEFGVGTDGALCNFLCGWNQNNDVTNGVLGYQEAKSGESFLKIGVGELIKGSCSTCDSAEDYKFNSPYQFARSPVWTLETSDDDSSIILSHEAVLEGRGIGYRLEKHITLNDDQLLVKSVLTNLGTQPFSTAWYSHHFFTCDAHPVQYGYSVDFDLASTQGEYVEPTTWSWSTPLENYAEVKVHNNTLGKAVRIKMQRGVESKVRIKAEFEKNEDSKGEFSLRACNTKIRETIPEVGDAVSGISMYAYNLYIESGTFSPEPQILLKLDPGQTTSWTQQLDFEDDYPIEPKMGTTPSALGSLVHQNSEPEEEDSAKWRIAAITAISLSIAISSVVYRLILPSTTRTRGWKGQYSLVPDAAIENYPATYRDYLAESDAI
;
A
#
# COMPACT_ATOMS: atom_id res chain seq x y z
N GLY A 1 -7.00 -33.26 14.82
CA GLY A 1 -7.69 -32.00 14.54
C GLY A 1 -6.91 -30.91 15.20
N GLY A 2 -6.05 -30.22 14.43
CA GLY A 2 -5.35 -29.04 14.90
C GLY A 2 -6.10 -27.83 14.38
N THR A 3 -6.78 -27.12 15.27
CA THR A 3 -7.23 -25.75 15.00
C THR A 3 -5.97 -24.91 14.75
N SER A 4 -5.73 -24.52 13.50
CA SER A 4 -4.74 -23.49 13.21
C SER A 4 -5.22 -22.23 13.91
N TRP A 5 -4.49 -21.80 14.94
CA TRP A 5 -4.62 -20.45 15.47
C TRP A 5 -4.15 -19.51 14.36
N GLN A 6 -5.05 -19.17 13.44
CA GLN A 6 -4.94 -17.93 12.70
C GLN A 6 -5.00 -16.87 13.80
N VAL A 7 -3.86 -16.26 14.13
CA VAL A 7 -3.86 -15.12 15.04
C VAL A 7 -4.51 -14.00 14.23
N GLU A 8 -5.83 -13.93 14.30
CA GLU A 8 -6.62 -12.86 13.71
C GLU A 8 -6.15 -11.55 14.35
N ALA A 9 -5.77 -10.58 13.52
CA ALA A 9 -5.19 -9.30 13.93
C ALA A 9 -6.27 -8.35 14.47
N TYR A 10 -7.10 -8.84 15.41
CA TYR A 10 -8.17 -8.06 16.00
C TYR A 10 -7.60 -6.92 16.84
N ALA A 11 -8.26 -5.76 16.75
CA ALA A 11 -7.87 -4.56 17.48
C ALA A 11 -7.67 -4.83 18.99
N ASN A 12 -8.59 -5.58 19.62
CA ASN A 12 -8.55 -5.88 21.05
C ASN A 12 -7.37 -6.75 21.51
N PHE A 13 -6.59 -7.30 20.59
CA PHE A 13 -5.40 -8.09 20.93
C PHE A 13 -4.16 -7.23 21.13
N PHE A 14 -4.15 -6.00 20.61
CA PHE A 14 -3.03 -5.08 20.63
C PHE A 14 -3.39 -3.79 21.37
N SER A 15 -2.38 -3.17 21.97
CA SER A 15 -2.49 -1.84 22.56
C SER A 15 -2.97 -0.85 21.51
N ASN A 16 -4.05 -0.15 21.81
CA ASN A 16 -4.68 0.82 20.92
C ASN A 16 -5.48 1.87 21.71
N VAL A 17 -5.77 2.99 21.02
CA VAL A 17 -6.83 3.93 21.39
C VAL A 17 -7.88 3.91 20.27
N THR A 18 -9.15 4.05 20.63
CA THR A 18 -10.23 4.22 19.65
C THR A 18 -10.82 5.61 19.78
N LEU A 19 -10.63 6.44 18.74
CA LEU A 19 -11.32 7.72 18.64
C LEU A 19 -12.74 7.53 18.15
N LYS A 20 -13.67 8.38 18.59
CA LYS A 20 -15.07 8.33 18.15
C LYS A 20 -15.61 9.69 17.78
N ALA A 21 -16.48 9.72 16.77
CA ALA A 21 -17.21 10.89 16.34
C ALA A 21 -18.62 10.51 15.87
N ASN A 22 -19.44 11.54 15.59
CA ASN A 22 -20.77 11.37 15.05
C ASN A 22 -21.65 10.39 15.86
N ASN A 23 -21.70 10.56 17.19
CA ASN A 23 -22.45 9.67 18.11
C ASN A 23 -22.08 8.18 17.97
N ASP A 24 -20.78 7.87 17.86
CA ASP A 24 -20.23 6.51 17.66
C ASP A 24 -20.60 5.88 16.30
N ASP A 25 -21.09 6.66 15.33
CA ASP A 25 -21.27 6.20 13.95
C ASP A 25 -19.96 6.24 13.14
N LEU A 26 -18.95 6.99 13.59
CA LEU A 26 -17.59 6.91 13.07
C LEU A 26 -16.61 6.63 14.21
N SER A 27 -15.74 5.64 14.04
CA SER A 27 -14.68 5.37 15.00
C SER A 27 -13.40 4.90 14.31
N VAL A 28 -12.24 5.31 14.83
CA VAL A 28 -10.92 5.00 14.27
C VAL A 28 -10.06 4.35 15.33
N VAL A 29 -9.47 3.20 15.01
CA VAL A 29 -8.50 2.51 15.88
C VAL A 29 -7.08 2.98 15.55
N ILE A 30 -6.35 3.47 16.54
CA ILE A 30 -4.93 3.79 16.45
C ILE A 30 -4.15 2.79 17.30
N TYR A 31 -3.33 1.97 16.66
CA TYR A 31 -2.44 1.05 17.39
C TYR A 31 -1.29 1.82 18.01
N LEU A 32 -1.06 1.59 19.30
CA LEU A 32 -0.08 2.33 20.06
C LEU A 32 1.33 1.73 19.88
N PRO A 33 2.38 2.58 19.79
CA PRO A 33 3.76 2.15 19.85
C PRO A 33 4.07 1.34 21.11
N ARG A 34 5.15 0.55 21.06
CA ARG A 34 5.62 -0.25 22.19
C ARG A 34 5.86 0.61 23.42
N ASP A 35 5.57 0.03 24.59
CA ASP A 35 5.83 0.59 25.92
C ASP A 35 5.04 1.87 26.28
N VAL A 36 4.15 2.36 25.39
CA VAL A 36 3.14 3.38 25.73
C VAL A 36 2.18 2.85 26.81
N ASN A 37 1.69 1.62 26.62
CA ASN A 37 1.00 0.84 27.65
C ASN A 37 1.85 -0.38 28.04
N PRO A 38 2.69 -0.29 29.09
CA PRO A 38 3.59 -1.38 29.47
C PRO A 38 2.84 -2.69 29.74
N GLY A 39 3.28 -3.78 29.10
CA GLY A 39 2.71 -5.12 29.26
C GLY A 39 1.63 -5.50 28.24
N GLU A 40 1.14 -4.55 27.45
CA GLU A 40 0.25 -4.83 26.32
C GLU A 40 1.04 -5.23 25.06
N ARG A 41 0.40 -5.95 24.14
CA ARG A 41 1.03 -6.35 22.88
C ARG A 41 1.03 -5.17 21.91
N THR A 42 2.11 -5.00 21.16
CA THR A 42 2.21 -3.94 20.13
C THR A 42 1.95 -4.51 18.75
N TYR A 43 1.15 -3.79 17.95
CA TYR A 43 0.81 -4.21 16.59
C TYR A 43 2.03 -4.19 15.66
N TYR A 44 2.84 -3.13 15.66
CA TYR A 44 3.99 -2.98 14.79
C TYR A 44 5.26 -2.64 15.57
N GLN A 45 6.34 -3.37 15.32
CA GLN A 45 7.63 -3.25 16.01
C GLN A 45 8.83 -3.37 15.06
N SER A 46 8.61 -3.25 13.76
CA SER A 46 9.67 -3.38 12.74
C SER A 46 10.24 -2.00 12.35
N SER A 47 11.14 -1.98 11.36
CA SER A 47 12.00 -0.83 11.06
C SER A 47 11.66 -0.06 9.78
N ARG A 48 10.49 -0.29 9.17
CA ARG A 48 10.07 0.41 7.94
C ARG A 48 9.21 1.63 8.23
N PHE A 49 8.03 1.40 8.80
CA PHE A 49 7.00 2.43 8.96
C PHE A 49 7.18 3.25 10.24
N ASP A 50 6.71 4.50 10.21
CA ASP A 50 6.52 5.35 11.38
C ASP A 50 5.56 4.68 12.37
N TRP A 51 6.01 4.42 13.60
CA TRP A 51 5.23 3.69 14.60
C TRP A 51 3.96 4.44 15.01
N SER A 52 3.91 5.76 14.88
CA SER A 52 2.71 6.57 15.18
C SER A 52 1.67 6.60 14.05
N SER A 53 1.96 5.98 12.91
CA SER A 53 1.10 5.99 11.73
C SER A 53 0.21 4.75 11.59
N MET A 54 0.21 3.85 12.58
CA MET A 54 -0.63 2.64 12.58
C MET A 54 -2.10 2.96 12.88
N ILE A 55 -2.71 3.79 12.03
CA ILE A 55 -4.11 4.22 12.11
C ILE A 55 -4.91 3.24 11.27
N GLY A 56 -5.44 2.21 11.92
CA GLY A 56 -6.03 1.03 11.30
C GLY A 56 -7.54 1.15 11.10
N SER A 57 -8.27 0.15 11.58
CA SER A 57 -9.68 -0.04 11.27
C SER A 57 -10.54 1.19 11.58
N ILE A 58 -11.28 1.64 10.56
CA ILE A 58 -12.23 2.74 10.64
C ILE A 58 -13.62 2.15 10.47
N THR A 59 -14.40 2.14 11.55
CA THR A 59 -15.80 1.69 11.51
C THR A 59 -16.71 2.87 11.19
N ARG A 60 -17.56 2.70 10.19
CA ARG A 60 -18.50 3.72 9.71
C ARG A 60 -19.91 3.14 9.63
N LYS A 61 -20.86 3.68 10.37
CA LYS A 61 -22.27 3.33 10.34
C LYS A 61 -23.03 4.37 9.55
N ARG A 62 -23.86 3.95 8.60
CA ARG A 62 -24.66 4.85 7.76
C ARG A 62 -26.05 4.30 7.52
N THR A 63 -26.95 5.17 7.11
CA THR A 63 -28.25 4.74 6.58
C THR A 63 -28.17 4.86 5.07
N ASN A 64 -28.35 3.74 4.38
CA ASN A 64 -28.43 3.71 2.93
C ASN A 64 -29.57 4.63 2.48
N PRO A 65 -29.28 5.71 1.74
CA PRO A 65 -30.28 6.72 1.40
C PRO A 65 -31.35 6.19 0.43
N ASN A 66 -31.07 5.11 -0.29
CA ASN A 66 -32.00 4.51 -1.25
C ASN A 66 -32.97 3.53 -0.57
N THR A 67 -32.53 2.81 0.46
CA THR A 67 -33.32 1.74 1.10
C THR A 67 -33.78 2.07 2.52
N GLY A 68 -33.17 3.06 3.17
CA GLY A 68 -33.36 3.37 4.59
C GLY A 68 -32.75 2.34 5.54
N VAL A 69 -32.02 1.34 5.04
CA VAL A 69 -31.38 0.30 5.86
C VAL A 69 -30.09 0.83 6.47
N LYS A 70 -29.86 0.53 7.76
CA LYS A 70 -28.60 0.82 8.42
C LYS A 70 -27.53 -0.19 8.01
N GLU A 71 -26.38 0.32 7.58
CA GLU A 71 -25.21 -0.44 7.14
C GLU A 71 -24.02 -0.08 8.05
N THR A 72 -23.08 -0.99 8.21
CA THR A 72 -21.83 -0.76 8.94
C THR A 72 -20.70 -1.27 8.08
N HIS A 73 -19.75 -0.39 7.77
CA HIS A 73 -18.56 -0.71 7.03
C HIS A 73 -17.32 -0.63 7.92
N VAL A 74 -16.37 -1.54 7.71
CA VAL A 74 -15.04 -1.48 8.31
C VAL A 74 -14.03 -1.21 7.20
N LEU A 75 -13.52 0.02 7.17
CA LEU A 75 -12.50 0.48 6.25
C LEU A 75 -11.12 0.24 6.87
N TYR A 76 -10.09 0.03 6.04
CA TYR A 76 -8.71 -0.22 6.52
C TYR A 76 -8.65 -1.39 7.53
N GLY A 77 -9.42 -2.44 7.26
CA GLY A 77 -9.47 -3.63 8.11
C GLY A 77 -8.15 -4.42 8.09
N THR A 78 -7.80 -5.02 9.22
CA THR A 78 -6.54 -5.78 9.40
C THR A 78 -6.63 -7.24 8.92
N ASN A 79 -7.84 -7.71 8.62
CA ASN A 79 -8.13 -9.13 8.37
C ASN A 79 -7.82 -9.62 6.94
N GLN A 80 -7.16 -8.82 6.11
CA GLN A 80 -6.75 -9.21 4.74
C GLN A 80 -5.27 -8.91 4.45
N TRP A 81 -4.57 -8.27 5.38
CA TRP A 81 -3.20 -7.82 5.16
C TRP A 81 -2.22 -8.58 6.03
N ARG A 82 -1.23 -9.22 5.38
CA ARG A 82 -0.12 -9.97 6.00
C ARG A 82 -0.54 -10.89 7.15
N LEU A 83 -1.37 -11.89 6.84
CA LEU A 83 -1.81 -12.92 7.79
C LEU A 83 -1.00 -14.23 7.66
N PRO A 84 -0.65 -14.91 8.78
CA PRO A 84 -0.81 -14.45 10.16
C PRO A 84 0.07 -13.23 10.45
N HIS A 85 -0.42 -12.34 11.32
CA HIS A 85 0.26 -11.08 11.64
C HIS A 85 1.57 -11.32 12.41
N ASP A 86 2.64 -10.66 11.97
CA ASP A 86 3.94 -10.64 12.65
C ASP A 86 4.35 -9.18 12.92
N PRO A 87 4.41 -8.72 14.19
CA PRO A 87 4.80 -7.35 14.51
C PRO A 87 6.24 -7.01 14.12
N TYR A 88 7.11 -8.00 13.91
CA TYR A 88 8.53 -7.79 13.57
C TYR A 88 8.79 -7.79 12.07
N TRP A 89 7.82 -8.19 11.24
CA TRP A 89 7.95 -8.12 9.79
C TRP A 89 7.74 -6.69 9.29
N ALA A 90 8.69 -6.19 8.50
CA ALA A 90 8.71 -4.81 8.01
C ALA A 90 7.46 -4.42 7.22
N GLU A 91 6.84 -5.39 6.54
CA GLU A 91 5.64 -5.22 5.70
C GLU A 91 4.32 -5.27 6.48
N SER A 92 4.34 -5.51 7.80
CA SER A 92 3.13 -5.65 8.63
C SER A 92 2.50 -4.31 9.05
N GLY A 93 2.83 -3.20 8.37
CA GLY A 93 2.13 -1.93 8.55
C GLY A 93 0.64 -2.06 8.21
N VAL A 94 -0.20 -1.15 8.71
CA VAL A 94 -1.65 -1.21 8.51
C VAL A 94 -2.28 0.16 8.40
N GLY A 95 -3.46 0.21 7.77
CA GLY A 95 -4.26 1.41 7.59
C GLY A 95 -3.49 2.56 6.96
N LEU A 96 -3.26 3.66 7.68
CA LEU A 96 -2.53 4.83 7.18
C LEU A 96 -1.00 4.77 7.42
N ALA A 97 -0.47 3.56 7.58
CA ALA A 97 0.96 3.35 7.82
C ALA A 97 1.80 4.15 6.82
N SER A 98 2.64 5.02 7.36
CA SER A 98 3.44 5.98 6.63
C SER A 98 4.92 5.68 6.81
N GLU A 99 5.74 6.08 5.86
CA GLU A 99 7.19 5.92 5.91
C GLU A 99 7.88 7.21 5.45
N PHE A 100 9.01 7.52 6.09
CA PHE A 100 9.96 8.50 5.57
C PHE A 100 10.89 7.80 4.59
N GLY A 101 10.94 8.27 3.34
CA GLY A 101 11.61 7.60 2.23
C GLY A 101 10.69 7.43 1.04
N VAL A 102 11.09 6.60 0.07
CA VAL A 102 10.32 6.34 -1.17
C VAL A 102 9.99 4.86 -1.39
N GLY A 103 10.24 4.02 -0.39
CA GLY A 103 9.95 2.58 -0.48
C GLY A 103 10.83 1.86 -1.50
N THR A 104 12.11 2.25 -1.61
CA THR A 104 13.13 1.58 -2.44
C THR A 104 14.37 1.27 -1.63
N ASP A 105 15.24 0.39 -2.13
CA ASP A 105 16.54 0.15 -1.51
C ASP A 105 17.51 1.33 -1.71
N GLY A 106 18.48 1.45 -0.80
CA GLY A 106 19.47 2.53 -0.77
C GLY A 106 19.17 3.59 0.31
N ALA A 107 20.21 4.05 0.99
CA ALA A 107 20.09 5.04 2.09
C ALA A 107 19.71 6.44 1.59
N LEU A 108 19.95 6.70 0.31
CA LEU A 108 19.52 7.88 -0.40
C LEU A 108 18.47 7.49 -1.42
N CYS A 109 17.56 8.40 -1.70
CA CYS A 109 16.63 8.24 -2.79
C CYS A 109 17.36 8.56 -4.11
N ASN A 110 17.91 7.51 -4.73
CA ASN A 110 18.72 7.61 -5.96
C ASN A 110 17.88 7.65 -7.24
N PHE A 111 16.65 7.16 -7.17
CA PHE A 111 15.71 7.18 -8.28
C PHE A 111 14.67 8.25 -7.97
N LEU A 112 14.61 9.27 -8.82
CA LEU A 112 13.58 10.30 -8.86
C LEU A 112 13.57 11.36 -7.75
N CYS A 113 14.11 11.16 -6.53
CA CYS A 113 14.09 12.23 -5.53
C CYS A 113 15.04 13.36 -5.89
N GLY A 114 14.50 14.56 -5.97
CA GLY A 114 15.23 15.72 -6.43
C GLY A 114 15.11 15.80 -7.95
N TRP A 115 14.24 16.70 -8.39
CA TRP A 115 14.00 17.07 -9.78
C TRP A 115 15.24 17.56 -10.57
N ASN A 116 16.45 17.39 -10.03
CA ASN A 116 17.74 17.74 -10.62
C ASN A 116 18.91 16.80 -10.20
N GLN A 117 18.67 15.53 -9.81
CA GLN A 117 19.74 14.63 -9.32
C GLN A 117 20.47 15.13 -8.06
N ASN A 118 19.77 15.83 -7.17
CA ASN A 118 20.32 16.15 -5.86
C ASN A 118 20.36 14.87 -5.03
N ASN A 119 21.54 14.24 -4.97
CA ASN A 119 21.80 12.99 -4.25
C ASN A 119 21.72 13.12 -2.71
N ASP A 120 21.12 14.19 -2.18
CA ASP A 120 21.12 14.49 -0.74
C ASP A 120 19.74 14.25 -0.09
N VAL A 121 18.76 13.70 -0.84
CA VAL A 121 17.47 13.28 -0.27
C VAL A 121 17.63 11.89 0.35
N THR A 122 17.52 11.83 1.66
CA THR A 122 17.62 10.58 2.41
C THR A 122 16.37 9.72 2.21
N ASN A 123 16.53 8.41 2.32
CA ASN A 123 15.42 7.45 2.32
C ASN A 123 14.82 7.27 3.73
N GLY A 124 14.61 8.40 4.41
CA GLY A 124 14.21 8.50 5.81
C GLY A 124 15.24 8.06 6.83
N VAL A 125 16.48 7.76 6.40
CA VAL A 125 17.59 7.40 7.29
C VAL A 125 18.59 8.53 7.45
N LEU A 126 18.96 8.84 8.69
CA LEU A 126 19.92 9.89 9.03
C LEU A 126 21.18 9.25 9.61
N GLY A 127 22.35 9.62 9.07
CA GLY A 127 23.64 9.12 9.56
C GLY A 127 24.09 7.76 8.99
N TYR A 128 23.31 7.15 8.09
CA TYR A 128 23.58 5.82 7.55
C TYR A 128 24.86 5.79 6.70
N GLN A 129 25.10 6.85 5.91
CA GLN A 129 26.25 6.92 5.00
C GLN A 129 27.57 7.01 5.77
N GLU A 130 27.60 7.74 6.88
CA GLU A 130 28.82 7.96 7.67
C GLU A 130 28.98 6.91 8.79
N ALA A 131 27.92 6.17 9.13
CA ALA A 131 28.00 5.05 10.06
C ALA A 131 28.84 3.91 9.48
N LYS A 132 29.67 3.30 10.31
CA LYS A 132 30.30 2.01 10.01
C LYS A 132 29.37 0.86 10.35
N SER A 133 29.64 -0.33 9.82
CA SER A 133 28.97 -1.56 10.27
C SER A 133 29.08 -1.73 11.78
N GLY A 134 27.96 -2.01 12.45
CA GLY A 134 27.85 -2.09 13.91
C GLY A 134 27.64 -0.75 14.62
N GLU A 135 27.77 0.40 13.93
CA GLU A 135 27.42 1.71 14.48
C GLU A 135 25.94 2.05 14.24
N SER A 136 25.42 2.99 15.03
CA SER A 136 24.04 3.43 14.95
C SER A 136 23.77 4.42 13.81
N PHE A 137 22.56 4.37 13.27
CA PHE A 137 21.92 5.38 12.42
C PHE A 137 20.47 5.59 12.89
N LEU A 138 19.81 6.66 12.45
CA LEU A 138 18.38 6.89 12.76
C LEU A 138 17.51 6.58 11.55
N LYS A 139 16.34 5.97 11.77
CA LYS A 139 15.22 5.95 10.83
C LYS A 139 14.09 6.81 11.41
N ILE A 140 13.64 7.82 10.67
CA ILE A 140 12.62 8.76 11.14
C ILE A 140 11.30 8.00 11.38
N GLY A 141 10.68 8.21 12.54
CA GLY A 141 9.46 7.51 12.98
C GLY A 141 9.69 6.10 13.57
N VAL A 142 10.93 5.61 13.57
CA VAL A 142 11.30 4.28 14.08
C VAL A 142 12.27 4.39 15.26
N GLY A 143 13.35 5.17 15.12
CA GLY A 143 14.35 5.36 16.17
C GLY A 143 15.77 4.98 15.77
N GLU A 144 16.55 4.49 16.74
CA GLU A 144 17.98 4.20 16.61
C GLU A 144 18.25 2.74 16.22
N LEU A 145 18.84 2.52 15.04
CA LEU A 145 19.07 1.21 14.43
C LEU A 145 20.56 0.95 14.19
N ILE A 146 20.96 -0.32 14.14
CA ILE A 146 22.35 -0.74 13.94
C ILE A 146 22.62 -1.02 12.45
N LYS A 147 23.58 -0.30 11.83
CA LYS A 147 23.98 -0.55 10.44
C LYS A 147 24.60 -1.95 10.29
N GLY A 148 24.22 -2.66 9.23
CA GLY A 148 24.68 -4.02 8.96
C GLY A 148 23.96 -5.12 9.76
N SER A 149 22.94 -4.80 10.55
CA SER A 149 22.10 -5.80 11.26
C SER A 149 20.93 -6.33 10.42
N CYS A 150 20.72 -5.75 9.23
CA CYS A 150 19.70 -6.13 8.26
C CYS A 150 19.86 -7.58 7.81
N SER A 151 18.82 -8.40 7.99
CA SER A 151 18.88 -9.83 7.69
C SER A 151 18.80 -10.17 6.21
N THR A 152 18.36 -9.24 5.36
CA THR A 152 18.21 -9.43 3.91
C THR A 152 19.21 -8.62 3.09
N CYS A 153 20.10 -7.86 3.73
CA CYS A 153 21.08 -7.02 3.05
C CYS A 153 22.27 -7.85 2.58
N ASP A 154 22.75 -7.56 1.38
CA ASP A 154 23.90 -8.26 0.78
C ASP A 154 25.22 -7.84 1.42
N SER A 155 25.29 -6.57 1.84
CA SER A 155 26.39 -6.00 2.61
C SER A 155 25.91 -4.97 3.63
N ALA A 156 26.78 -4.59 4.57
CA ALA A 156 26.46 -3.55 5.54
C ALA A 156 26.29 -2.15 4.92
N GLU A 157 26.75 -1.95 3.68
CA GLU A 157 26.56 -0.70 2.95
C GLU A 157 25.18 -0.61 2.29
N ASP A 158 24.52 -1.76 2.09
CA ASP A 158 23.20 -1.80 1.49
C ASP A 158 22.14 -1.51 2.54
N TYR A 159 21.39 -0.42 2.35
CA TYR A 159 20.16 -0.19 3.10
C TYR A 159 19.00 -0.83 2.35
N LYS A 160 18.23 -1.69 3.02
CA LYS A 160 16.98 -2.27 2.47
C LYS A 160 15.79 -1.81 3.29
N PHE A 161 14.89 -1.06 2.67
CA PHE A 161 13.78 -0.39 3.38
C PHE A 161 12.78 -1.38 3.99
N ASN A 162 12.64 -2.56 3.39
CA ASN A 162 11.72 -3.62 3.80
C ASN A 162 12.38 -4.72 4.64
N SER A 163 13.57 -4.46 5.21
CA SER A 163 14.25 -5.40 6.08
C SER A 163 14.12 -4.99 7.56
N PRO A 164 13.99 -5.97 8.49
CA PRO A 164 14.13 -5.67 9.91
C PRO A 164 15.60 -5.36 10.25
N TYR A 165 15.81 -4.31 11.05
CA TYR A 165 17.08 -3.95 11.66
C TYR A 165 17.03 -4.15 13.18
N GLN A 166 18.18 -4.44 13.79
CA GLN A 166 18.30 -4.43 15.25
C GLN A 166 18.28 -3.00 15.77
N PHE A 167 17.53 -2.78 16.85
CA PHE A 167 17.51 -1.52 17.58
C PHE A 167 18.76 -1.40 18.45
N ALA A 168 19.50 -0.30 18.31
CA ALA A 168 20.59 0.03 19.24
C ALA A 168 20.01 0.49 20.59
N ARG A 169 18.85 1.17 20.53
CA ARG A 169 18.05 1.59 21.67
C ARG A 169 16.57 1.43 21.32
N SER A 170 15.77 0.93 22.26
CA SER A 170 14.31 0.89 22.08
C SER A 170 13.77 2.33 21.96
N PRO A 171 12.92 2.62 20.96
CA PRO A 171 12.31 3.94 20.83
C PRO A 171 11.35 4.18 22.00
N VAL A 172 11.32 5.42 22.48
CA VAL A 172 10.40 5.84 23.54
C VAL A 172 9.35 6.74 22.91
N TRP A 173 8.09 6.38 23.13
CA TRP A 173 6.92 7.13 22.69
C TRP A 173 6.13 7.63 23.89
N THR A 174 5.51 8.79 23.74
CA THR A 174 4.58 9.36 24.71
C THR A 174 3.20 9.52 24.07
N LEU A 175 2.15 9.44 24.88
CA LEU A 175 0.76 9.56 24.48
C LEU A 175 0.08 10.63 25.34
N GLU A 176 -0.56 11.59 24.68
CA GLU A 176 -1.52 12.50 25.28
C GLU A 176 -2.89 12.23 24.66
N THR A 177 -3.96 12.22 25.47
CA THR A 177 -5.33 11.97 25.03
C THR A 177 -6.23 13.11 25.43
N SER A 178 -7.26 13.43 24.63
CA SER A 178 -8.33 14.33 25.09
C SER A 178 -9.30 13.61 26.03
N ASP A 179 -10.03 14.39 26.84
CA ASP A 179 -11.02 13.87 27.80
C ASP A 179 -12.27 13.27 27.12
N ASP A 180 -12.49 13.61 25.85
CA ASP A 180 -13.69 13.26 25.07
C ASP A 180 -13.45 12.17 24.01
N ASP A 181 -12.28 11.51 24.04
CA ASP A 181 -11.87 10.48 23.08
C ASP A 181 -11.93 10.93 21.60
N SER A 182 -11.83 12.24 21.33
CA SER A 182 -11.84 12.80 19.97
C SER A 182 -10.45 13.02 19.39
N SER A 183 -9.40 13.06 20.23
CA SER A 183 -8.04 13.30 19.78
C SER A 183 -6.95 12.67 20.64
N ILE A 184 -5.80 12.40 20.01
CA ILE A 184 -4.56 12.00 20.69
C ILE A 184 -3.35 12.71 20.07
N ILE A 185 -2.26 12.76 20.83
CA ILE A 185 -0.93 13.16 20.36
C ILE A 185 0.06 12.05 20.72
N LEU A 186 0.77 11.53 19.72
CA LEU A 186 1.91 10.63 19.89
C LEU A 186 3.20 11.38 19.61
N SER A 187 4.16 11.36 20.55
CA SER A 187 5.44 12.06 20.38
C SER A 187 6.64 11.15 20.61
N HIS A 188 7.64 11.28 19.75
CA HIS A 188 8.91 10.56 19.78
C HIS A 188 10.08 11.47 19.46
N GLU A 189 11.21 11.21 20.09
CA GLU A 189 12.48 11.87 19.83
C GLU A 189 13.61 10.85 19.77
N ALA A 190 14.51 11.02 18.79
CA ALA A 190 15.73 10.23 18.70
C ALA A 190 16.92 11.13 18.33
N VAL A 191 18.03 10.97 19.06
CA VAL A 191 19.26 11.75 18.88
C VAL A 191 20.46 10.82 18.96
N LEU A 192 21.36 10.90 17.97
CA LEU A 192 22.68 10.28 18.02
C LEU A 192 23.65 11.27 18.67
N GLU A 193 23.75 11.18 19.99
CA GLU A 193 24.70 11.98 20.77
C GLU A 193 26.12 11.81 20.23
N GLY A 194 26.85 12.93 20.06
CA GLY A 194 28.20 12.94 19.49
C GLY A 194 28.27 12.96 17.96
N ARG A 195 27.16 12.74 17.24
CA ARG A 195 27.12 12.88 15.76
C ARG A 195 26.34 14.11 15.29
N GLY A 196 25.62 14.79 16.17
CA GLY A 196 24.84 15.99 15.81
C GLY A 196 23.68 15.68 14.86
N ILE A 197 23.09 14.48 15.00
CA ILE A 197 21.97 14.01 14.19
C ILE A 197 20.81 13.72 15.15
N GLY A 198 19.61 14.21 14.83
CA GLY A 198 18.43 13.92 15.63
C GLY A 198 17.16 14.51 15.05
N TYR A 199 16.02 13.97 15.49
CA TYR A 199 14.72 14.46 15.10
C TYR A 199 13.71 14.31 16.25
N ARG A 200 12.68 15.15 16.22
CA ARG A 200 11.44 14.96 16.98
C ARG A 200 10.28 14.82 16.02
N LEU A 201 9.43 13.82 16.24
CA LEU A 201 8.22 13.56 15.48
C LEU A 201 7.02 13.58 16.42
N GLU A 202 6.00 14.33 16.06
CA GLU A 202 4.70 14.34 16.73
C GLU A 202 3.59 14.01 15.72
N LYS A 203 2.60 13.24 16.16
CA LYS A 203 1.41 12.88 15.39
C LYS A 203 0.18 13.30 16.16
N HIS A 204 -0.50 14.31 15.66
CA HIS A 204 -1.77 14.78 16.20
C HIS A 204 -2.89 14.15 15.39
N ILE A 205 -3.69 13.31 16.04
CA ILE A 205 -4.77 12.58 15.40
C ILE A 205 -6.07 13.09 16.00
N THR A 206 -6.97 13.59 15.17
CA THR A 206 -8.27 14.13 15.60
C THR A 206 -9.37 13.57 14.72
N LEU A 207 -10.44 13.10 15.33
CA LEU A 207 -11.63 12.64 14.65
C LEU A 207 -12.78 13.58 15.00
N ASN A 208 -13.31 14.29 14.01
CA ASN A 208 -14.41 15.23 14.17
C ASN A 208 -15.48 15.00 13.09
N ASP A 209 -16.74 14.90 13.50
CA ASP A 209 -17.87 14.63 12.59
C ASP A 209 -17.58 13.45 11.61
N ASP A 210 -17.49 13.74 10.32
CA ASP A 210 -17.18 12.80 9.23
C ASP A 210 -15.74 13.00 8.69
N GLN A 211 -14.81 13.51 9.52
CA GLN A 211 -13.44 13.86 9.12
C GLN A 211 -12.38 13.32 10.10
N LEU A 212 -11.32 12.73 9.56
CA LEU A 212 -10.11 12.33 10.28
C LEU A 212 -8.96 13.26 9.86
N LEU A 213 -8.38 13.96 10.83
CA LEU A 213 -7.21 14.81 10.67
C LEU A 213 -5.99 14.13 11.30
N VAL A 214 -4.96 13.90 10.49
CA VAL A 214 -3.69 13.32 10.91
C VAL A 214 -2.57 14.31 10.60
N LYS A 215 -2.25 15.17 11.56
CA LYS A 215 -1.17 16.16 11.43
C LYS A 215 0.14 15.58 11.94
N SER A 216 1.15 15.57 11.08
CA SER A 216 2.53 15.23 11.43
C SER A 216 3.34 16.50 11.65
N VAL A 217 4.17 16.52 12.69
CA VAL A 217 5.11 17.62 12.98
C VAL A 217 6.51 17.02 13.10
N LEU A 218 7.42 17.44 12.23
CA LEU A 218 8.81 16.97 12.22
C LEU A 218 9.75 18.13 12.54
N THR A 219 10.64 17.94 13.49
CA THR A 219 11.67 18.91 13.88
C THR A 219 13.06 18.33 13.71
N ASN A 220 13.97 19.08 13.08
CA ASN A 220 15.38 18.74 13.00
C ASN A 220 16.10 19.15 14.31
N LEU A 221 16.52 18.18 15.11
CA LEU A 221 17.28 18.41 16.34
C LEU A 221 18.79 18.32 16.13
N GLY A 222 19.22 17.99 14.91
CA GLY A 222 20.61 17.89 14.54
C GLY A 222 21.27 19.24 14.28
N THR A 223 22.55 19.18 13.92
CA THR A 223 23.39 20.34 13.57
C THR A 223 23.58 20.51 12.07
N GLN A 224 23.04 19.60 11.26
CA GLN A 224 23.09 19.64 9.80
C GLN A 224 21.68 19.61 9.21
N PRO A 225 21.44 20.26 8.06
CA PRO A 225 20.19 20.14 7.35
C PRO A 225 20.01 18.70 6.85
N PHE A 226 18.76 18.26 6.70
CA PHE A 226 18.45 17.03 5.98
C PHE A 226 17.24 17.23 5.08
N SER A 227 17.16 16.39 4.04
CA SER A 227 15.96 16.25 3.21
C SER A 227 15.52 14.79 3.21
N THR A 228 14.22 14.55 3.17
CA THR A 228 13.63 13.21 3.10
C THR A 228 12.31 13.30 2.36
N ALA A 229 11.94 12.23 1.66
CA ALA A 229 10.55 12.03 1.27
C ALA A 229 9.73 11.54 2.47
N TRP A 230 8.42 11.71 2.41
CA TRP A 230 7.43 11.07 3.26
C TRP A 230 6.29 10.58 2.38
N TYR A 231 5.76 9.40 2.66
CA TYR A 231 4.53 8.93 2.04
C TYR A 231 3.65 8.15 3.01
N SER A 232 2.35 8.13 2.72
CA SER A 232 1.35 7.29 3.40
C SER A 232 0.99 6.11 2.52
N HIS A 233 1.12 4.89 3.03
CA HIS A 233 0.82 3.66 2.31
C HIS A 233 -0.60 3.21 2.68
N HIS A 234 -1.64 3.82 2.07
CA HIS A 234 -3.04 3.55 2.42
C HIS A 234 -3.39 2.07 2.27
N PHE A 235 -3.31 1.26 3.31
CA PHE A 235 -3.66 -0.15 3.28
C PHE A 235 -5.19 -0.34 3.27
N PHE A 236 -5.84 0.22 2.26
CA PHE A 236 -7.28 0.35 2.19
C PHE A 236 -7.92 -0.97 1.75
N THR A 237 -8.84 -1.40 2.58
CA THR A 237 -9.82 -2.45 2.30
C THR A 237 -11.17 -1.96 2.77
N CYS A 238 -12.24 -2.49 2.19
CA CYS A 238 -13.57 -2.36 2.76
C CYS A 238 -14.16 -3.72 3.12
N ASP A 239 -14.64 -3.81 4.37
CA ASP A 239 -15.30 -4.98 4.96
C ASP A 239 -14.47 -6.25 4.86
N ALA A 240 -13.14 -6.10 4.86
CA ALA A 240 -12.20 -7.19 4.67
C ALA A 240 -12.50 -8.04 3.41
N HIS A 241 -13.10 -7.45 2.37
CA HIS A 241 -13.26 -8.09 1.08
C HIS A 241 -12.03 -7.88 0.21
N PRO A 242 -11.64 -8.87 -0.62
CA PRO A 242 -10.58 -8.69 -1.59
C PRO A 242 -10.84 -7.52 -2.54
N VAL A 243 -9.76 -6.88 -3.00
CA VAL A 243 -9.83 -5.82 -4.01
C VAL A 243 -10.45 -6.36 -5.29
N GLN A 244 -11.52 -5.70 -5.73
CA GLN A 244 -12.34 -6.15 -6.85
C GLN A 244 -13.12 -5.01 -7.52
N TYR A 245 -14.10 -5.37 -8.35
CA TYR A 245 -15.06 -4.42 -8.89
C TYR A 245 -15.65 -3.51 -7.80
N GLY A 246 -15.79 -2.23 -8.13
CA GLY A 246 -16.30 -1.21 -7.20
C GLY A 246 -15.20 -0.42 -6.49
N TYR A 247 -13.96 -0.93 -6.47
CA TYR A 247 -12.80 -0.15 -6.04
C TYR A 247 -12.37 0.84 -7.13
N SER A 248 -12.10 2.08 -6.74
CA SER A 248 -11.47 3.06 -7.62
C SER A 248 -10.76 4.17 -6.83
N VAL A 249 -9.82 4.84 -7.49
CA VAL A 249 -9.23 6.10 -7.02
C VAL A 249 -9.28 7.15 -8.14
N ASP A 250 -9.57 8.38 -7.74
CA ASP A 250 -9.42 9.58 -8.55
C ASP A 250 -8.22 10.37 -8.04
N PHE A 251 -7.12 10.44 -8.80
CA PHE A 251 -5.98 11.30 -8.47
C PHE A 251 -6.11 12.67 -9.15
N ASP A 252 -5.70 13.73 -8.47
CA ASP A 252 -5.59 15.10 -8.99
C ASP A 252 -4.40 15.29 -9.97
N LEU A 253 -4.10 14.26 -10.76
CA LEU A 253 -2.89 14.12 -11.57
C LEU A 253 -3.09 14.40 -13.06
N ALA A 254 -4.05 15.23 -13.45
CA ALA A 254 -4.42 15.29 -14.86
C ALA A 254 -3.34 15.78 -15.84
N SER A 255 -2.33 16.50 -15.38
CA SER A 255 -1.20 16.86 -16.24
C SER A 255 -0.37 15.65 -16.70
N THR A 256 -0.48 14.49 -16.02
CA THR A 256 0.11 13.23 -16.51
C THR A 256 -0.66 12.64 -17.70
N GLN A 257 -1.87 13.13 -18.00
CA GLN A 257 -2.76 12.57 -19.04
C GLN A 257 -3.06 11.07 -18.84
N GLY A 258 -2.93 10.56 -17.61
CA GLY A 258 -3.11 9.14 -17.30
C GLY A 258 -1.90 8.27 -17.65
N GLU A 259 -0.77 8.87 -18.03
CA GLU A 259 0.51 8.17 -18.18
C GLU A 259 1.07 7.81 -16.80
N TYR A 260 1.65 6.62 -16.70
CA TYR A 260 2.31 6.07 -15.52
C TYR A 260 3.48 5.18 -15.94
N VAL A 261 4.40 4.99 -15.01
CA VAL A 261 5.50 4.03 -15.12
C VAL A 261 5.16 2.82 -14.26
N GLU A 262 5.56 1.64 -14.70
CA GLU A 262 5.52 0.45 -13.86
C GLU A 262 6.96 0.01 -13.59
N PRO A 263 7.25 -0.55 -12.40
CA PRO A 263 8.48 -1.30 -12.20
C PRO A 263 8.61 -2.30 -13.35
N THR A 264 9.80 -2.43 -13.93
CA THR A 264 10.04 -3.20 -15.17
C THR A 264 9.14 -4.44 -15.19
N THR A 265 8.24 -4.50 -16.18
CA THR A 265 7.03 -5.35 -16.28
C THR A 265 7.26 -6.88 -16.24
N TRP A 266 8.43 -7.30 -15.78
CA TRP A 266 8.97 -8.66 -15.77
C TRP A 266 9.71 -9.01 -14.48
N SER A 267 9.88 -8.10 -13.51
CA SER A 267 10.66 -8.38 -12.29
C SER A 267 9.80 -8.82 -11.10
N TRP A 268 8.58 -8.29 -10.92
CA TRP A 268 7.67 -8.74 -9.84
C TRP A 268 6.23 -8.19 -9.91
N SER A 269 5.98 -7.12 -10.67
CA SER A 269 4.64 -6.49 -10.79
C SER A 269 3.87 -7.03 -11.99
N THR A 270 2.55 -7.08 -11.84
CA THR A 270 1.60 -7.35 -12.92
C THR A 270 1.08 -6.04 -13.49
N PRO A 271 0.92 -5.90 -14.83
CA PRO A 271 0.44 -4.66 -15.42
C PRO A 271 -0.93 -4.24 -14.90
N LEU A 272 -1.09 -2.95 -14.62
CA LEU A 272 -2.32 -2.34 -14.09
C LEU A 272 -3.49 -2.51 -15.06
N GLU A 273 -3.26 -2.37 -16.37
CA GLU A 273 -4.32 -2.45 -17.39
C GLU A 273 -4.96 -3.85 -17.49
N ASN A 274 -4.33 -4.88 -16.94
CA ASN A 274 -4.93 -6.23 -16.86
C ASN A 274 -6.09 -6.30 -15.85
N TYR A 275 -6.17 -5.34 -14.93
CA TYR A 275 -7.13 -5.34 -13.81
C TYR A 275 -7.98 -4.08 -13.74
N ALA A 276 -7.47 -2.94 -14.20
CA ALA A 276 -8.10 -1.65 -14.04
C ALA A 276 -8.17 -0.88 -15.36
N GLU A 277 -9.19 -0.03 -15.45
CA GLU A 277 -9.29 0.98 -16.49
C GLU A 277 -8.72 2.30 -15.96
N VAL A 278 -7.82 2.92 -16.73
CA VAL A 278 -7.24 4.24 -16.44
C VAL A 278 -7.86 5.27 -17.39
N LYS A 279 -8.51 6.29 -16.85
CA LYS A 279 -9.21 7.32 -17.62
C LYS A 279 -9.00 8.72 -17.08
N VAL A 280 -8.63 9.64 -17.97
CA VAL A 280 -8.68 11.08 -17.69
C VAL A 280 -10.13 11.55 -17.81
N HIS A 281 -10.62 12.31 -16.84
CA HIS A 281 -11.95 12.90 -16.87
C HIS A 281 -12.00 14.19 -16.06
N ASN A 282 -13.11 14.93 -16.17
CA ASN A 282 -13.37 16.06 -15.27
C ASN A 282 -14.19 15.57 -14.08
N ASN A 283 -13.82 15.97 -12.87
CA ASN A 283 -14.57 15.77 -11.64
C ASN A 283 -14.46 17.02 -10.74
N THR A 284 -14.81 16.89 -9.45
CA THR A 284 -14.72 17.97 -8.46
C THR A 284 -13.28 18.43 -8.19
N LEU A 285 -12.27 17.62 -8.54
CA LEU A 285 -10.83 17.95 -8.47
C LEU A 285 -10.37 18.80 -9.66
N GLY A 286 -11.24 19.05 -10.65
CA GLY A 286 -10.85 19.57 -11.96
C GLY A 286 -10.65 18.42 -12.95
N LYS A 287 -9.56 18.43 -13.71
CA LYS A 287 -9.18 17.24 -14.49
C LYS A 287 -8.52 16.25 -13.52
N ALA A 288 -8.91 14.98 -13.59
CA ALA A 288 -8.38 13.91 -12.74
C ALA A 288 -8.10 12.63 -13.55
N VAL A 289 -7.23 11.78 -13.00
CA VAL A 289 -6.97 10.42 -13.50
C VAL A 289 -7.71 9.44 -12.62
N ARG A 290 -8.71 8.74 -13.18
CA ARG A 290 -9.45 7.68 -12.51
C ARG A 290 -8.85 6.33 -12.85
N ILE A 291 -8.52 5.56 -11.82
CA ILE A 291 -8.18 4.13 -11.92
C ILE A 291 -9.34 3.35 -11.31
N LYS A 292 -10.04 2.56 -12.14
CA LYS A 292 -11.21 1.79 -11.72
C LYS A 292 -11.00 0.31 -11.96
N MET A 293 -11.13 -0.50 -10.91
CA MET A 293 -11.02 -1.95 -10.99
C MET A 293 -12.14 -2.53 -11.87
N GLN A 294 -11.75 -3.34 -12.85
CA GLN A 294 -12.64 -4.03 -13.78
C GLN A 294 -12.86 -5.50 -13.41
N ARG A 295 -12.04 -6.05 -12.51
CA ARG A 295 -12.12 -7.42 -12.00
C ARG A 295 -11.48 -7.54 -10.61
N GLY A 296 -11.67 -8.70 -9.98
CA GLY A 296 -10.96 -9.10 -8.77
C GLY A 296 -9.46 -9.29 -8.98
N VAL A 297 -8.69 -9.02 -7.93
CA VAL A 297 -7.25 -9.29 -7.84
C VAL A 297 -7.04 -10.61 -7.12
N GLU A 298 -6.38 -11.57 -7.76
CA GLU A 298 -6.07 -12.87 -7.16
C GLU A 298 -4.97 -12.78 -6.08
N SER A 299 -4.94 -13.81 -5.23
CA SER A 299 -3.83 -14.01 -4.28
C SER A 299 -2.48 -14.00 -5.01
N LYS A 300 -1.47 -13.39 -4.39
CA LYS A 300 -0.08 -13.23 -4.89
C LYS A 300 0.09 -12.28 -6.08
N VAL A 301 -0.98 -11.75 -6.67
CA VAL A 301 -0.87 -10.68 -7.67
C VAL A 301 -0.49 -9.39 -6.96
N ARG A 302 0.56 -8.75 -7.46
CA ARG A 302 1.03 -7.43 -7.03
C ARG A 302 1.01 -6.51 -8.24
N ILE A 303 0.42 -5.33 -8.08
CA ILE A 303 0.38 -4.30 -9.12
C ILE A 303 0.98 -3.04 -8.50
N LYS A 304 1.87 -2.37 -9.24
CA LYS A 304 2.40 -1.07 -8.86
C LYS A 304 2.44 -0.17 -10.09
N ALA A 305 1.83 1.00 -9.96
CA ALA A 305 1.90 2.08 -10.94
C ALA A 305 2.43 3.34 -10.26
N GLU A 306 3.38 3.99 -10.93
CA GLU A 306 4.10 5.17 -10.45
C GLU A 306 3.70 6.34 -11.36
N PHE A 307 3.00 7.30 -10.79
CA PHE A 307 2.58 8.53 -11.45
C PHE A 307 3.56 9.62 -11.05
N GLU A 308 4.63 9.70 -11.83
CA GLU A 308 5.72 10.64 -11.60
C GLU A 308 5.42 12.03 -12.17
N LYS A 309 6.15 13.04 -11.69
CA LYS A 309 6.25 14.37 -12.32
C LYS A 309 4.97 15.16 -12.39
N ASN A 310 4.40 15.47 -11.24
CA ASN A 310 3.25 16.36 -11.19
C ASN A 310 3.37 17.44 -10.12
N GLU A 311 3.99 18.57 -10.49
CA GLU A 311 4.06 19.78 -9.67
C GLU A 311 2.70 20.51 -9.56
N ASP A 312 1.74 20.18 -10.44
CA ASP A 312 0.40 20.77 -10.40
C ASP A 312 -0.50 20.09 -9.35
N SER A 313 -0.20 18.83 -9.01
CA SER A 313 -0.92 18.08 -7.99
C SER A 313 -0.81 18.74 -6.63
N LYS A 314 -1.92 18.71 -5.90
CA LYS A 314 -2.07 19.19 -4.53
C LYS A 314 -2.09 18.06 -3.52
N GLY A 315 -1.68 16.85 -3.92
CA GLY A 315 -1.76 15.70 -3.02
C GLY A 315 -3.20 15.36 -2.66
N GLU A 316 -4.16 15.62 -3.56
CA GLU A 316 -5.58 15.28 -3.37
C GLU A 316 -5.97 14.01 -4.14
N PHE A 317 -6.71 13.11 -3.48
CA PHE A 317 -7.33 11.98 -4.15
C PHE A 317 -8.70 11.62 -3.57
N SER A 318 -9.50 10.86 -4.31
CA SER A 318 -10.74 10.26 -3.81
C SER A 318 -10.75 8.75 -4.01
N LEU A 319 -10.70 8.01 -2.91
CA LEU A 319 -10.88 6.56 -2.85
C LEU A 319 -12.37 6.21 -2.81
N ARG A 320 -12.76 5.10 -3.45
CA ARG A 320 -14.14 4.60 -3.44
C ARG A 320 -14.15 3.08 -3.33
N ALA A 321 -14.97 2.57 -2.42
CA ALA A 321 -15.39 1.17 -2.35
C ALA A 321 -16.63 1.07 -1.45
N CYS A 322 -17.42 0.00 -1.57
CA CYS A 322 -18.53 -0.31 -0.66
C CYS A 322 -19.48 0.87 -0.35
N ASN A 323 -19.84 1.66 -1.36
CA ASN A 323 -20.68 2.86 -1.22
C ASN A 323 -20.10 3.93 -0.26
N THR A 324 -18.79 3.89 0.00
CA THR A 324 -18.06 4.91 0.74
C THR A 324 -17.06 5.56 -0.20
N LYS A 325 -17.00 6.89 -0.15
CA LYS A 325 -15.93 7.68 -0.75
C LYS A 325 -15.10 8.31 0.37
N ILE A 326 -13.79 8.21 0.26
CA ILE A 326 -12.85 8.92 1.14
C ILE A 326 -12.12 9.92 0.27
N ARG A 327 -12.29 11.21 0.55
CA ARG A 327 -11.49 12.27 -0.08
C ARG A 327 -10.33 12.59 0.85
N GLU A 328 -9.11 12.42 0.36
CA GLU A 328 -7.91 12.82 1.08
C GLU A 328 -7.32 14.09 0.49
N THR A 329 -6.87 14.99 1.35
CA THR A 329 -6.05 16.16 0.98
C THR A 329 -4.86 16.30 1.91
N ILE A 330 -3.80 16.94 1.39
CA ILE A 330 -2.71 17.48 2.19
C ILE A 330 -2.67 19.00 1.97
N PRO A 331 -3.40 19.80 2.78
CA PRO A 331 -3.59 21.22 2.52
C PRO A 331 -2.29 22.04 2.38
N GLU A 332 -1.22 21.58 3.02
CA GLU A 332 0.09 22.22 2.95
C GLU A 332 0.80 22.00 1.60
N VAL A 333 0.38 21.05 0.76
CA VAL A 333 1.01 20.79 -0.54
C VAL A 333 0.72 21.92 -1.53
N GLY A 334 1.78 22.53 -2.05
CA GLY A 334 1.69 23.64 -2.99
C GLY A 334 1.29 24.97 -2.36
N ASP A 335 1.19 25.03 -1.03
CA ASP A 335 1.19 26.30 -0.29
C ASP A 335 2.61 26.86 -0.25
N ALA A 336 2.78 28.11 -0.69
CA ALA A 336 4.08 28.75 -0.77
C ALA A 336 4.70 28.99 0.63
N VAL A 337 3.88 29.06 1.68
CA VAL A 337 4.34 29.28 3.06
C VAL A 337 4.87 28.00 3.68
N SER A 338 4.22 26.86 3.45
CA SER A 338 4.68 25.56 3.97
C SER A 338 6.02 25.13 3.35
N GLY A 339 6.25 25.47 2.08
CA GLY A 339 7.40 24.97 1.30
C GLY A 339 7.31 23.48 0.97
N ILE A 340 6.15 22.85 1.16
CA ILE A 340 5.91 21.44 0.87
C ILE A 340 5.41 21.30 -0.57
N SER A 341 6.11 20.46 -1.34
CA SER A 341 5.73 20.12 -2.70
C SER A 341 5.36 18.64 -2.80
N MET A 342 4.38 18.35 -3.65
CA MET A 342 4.12 17.00 -4.10
C MET A 342 5.36 16.47 -4.82
N TYR A 343 5.73 15.23 -4.51
CA TYR A 343 6.89 14.59 -5.09
C TYR A 343 6.48 13.56 -6.15
N ALA A 344 5.60 12.63 -5.77
CA ALA A 344 5.10 11.56 -6.63
C ALA A 344 3.78 11.01 -6.08
N TYR A 345 3.06 10.28 -6.92
CA TYR A 345 1.94 9.45 -6.50
C TYR A 345 2.18 8.03 -6.96
N ASN A 346 2.09 7.06 -6.06
CA ASN A 346 2.06 5.66 -6.45
C ASN A 346 0.68 5.07 -6.18
N LEU A 347 0.43 3.94 -6.84
CA LEU A 347 -0.69 3.07 -6.57
C LEU A 347 -0.17 1.65 -6.45
N TYR A 348 -0.27 1.07 -5.26
CA TYR A 348 0.03 -0.32 -5.00
C TYR A 348 -1.24 -1.13 -4.78
N ILE A 349 -1.35 -2.31 -5.39
CA ILE A 349 -2.54 -3.16 -5.25
C ILE A 349 -2.11 -4.61 -5.03
N GLU A 350 -2.70 -5.23 -4.02
CA GLU A 350 -2.78 -6.68 -3.85
C GLU A 350 -4.24 -7.06 -3.58
N SER A 351 -4.55 -8.36 -3.60
CA SER A 351 -5.89 -8.83 -3.19
C SER A 351 -6.34 -8.28 -1.83
N GLY A 352 -5.41 -8.05 -0.89
CA GLY A 352 -5.70 -7.57 0.45
C GLY A 352 -5.55 -6.05 0.65
N THR A 353 -5.26 -5.26 -0.38
CA THR A 353 -5.15 -3.80 -0.24
C THR A 353 -5.21 -3.04 -1.56
N PHE A 354 -5.85 -1.87 -1.56
CA PHE A 354 -5.87 -0.92 -2.67
C PHE A 354 -5.25 0.42 -2.23
N SER A 355 -3.96 0.60 -2.47
CA SER A 355 -3.13 1.58 -1.77
C SER A 355 -2.67 2.75 -2.65
N PRO A 356 -3.39 3.88 -2.67
CA PRO A 356 -2.80 5.13 -3.10
C PRO A 356 -1.70 5.57 -2.13
N GLU A 357 -0.63 6.13 -2.68
CA GLU A 357 0.56 6.53 -1.94
C GLU A 357 0.95 7.97 -2.30
N PRO A 358 0.36 8.99 -1.66
CA PRO A 358 0.83 10.36 -1.81
C PRO A 358 2.22 10.50 -1.22
N GLN A 359 3.15 11.05 -1.98
CA GLN A 359 4.51 11.35 -1.52
C GLN A 359 4.82 12.84 -1.57
N ILE A 360 5.38 13.37 -0.48
CA ILE A 360 5.83 14.77 -0.38
C ILE A 360 7.32 14.83 -0.07
N LEU A 361 7.97 15.92 -0.48
CA LEU A 361 9.37 16.18 -0.15
C LEU A 361 9.47 17.15 1.03
N LEU A 362 10.31 16.80 2.00
CA LEU A 362 10.57 17.58 3.19
C LEU A 362 12.05 18.00 3.21
N LYS A 363 12.30 19.26 3.58
CA LYS A 363 13.64 19.79 3.85
C LYS A 363 13.61 20.58 5.15
N LEU A 364 14.54 20.28 6.04
CA LEU A 364 14.64 20.93 7.34
C LEU A 364 16.07 21.35 7.63
N ASP A 365 16.27 22.65 7.84
CA ASP A 365 17.50 23.21 8.41
C ASP A 365 17.60 22.88 9.93
N PRO A 366 18.80 22.98 10.54
CA PRO A 366 18.98 22.75 11.98
C PRO A 366 18.01 23.59 12.83
N GLY A 367 17.27 22.94 13.73
CA GLY A 367 16.28 23.58 14.60
C GLY A 367 14.96 23.94 13.90
N GLN A 368 14.82 23.69 12.60
CA GLN A 368 13.57 23.94 11.87
C GLN A 368 12.52 22.87 12.21
N THR A 369 11.26 23.31 12.26
CA THR A 369 10.08 22.46 12.32
C THR A 369 9.24 22.63 11.06
N THR A 370 8.72 21.53 10.52
CA THR A 370 7.71 21.53 9.46
C THR A 370 6.53 20.64 9.86
N SER A 371 5.37 20.85 9.24
CA SER A 371 4.18 20.04 9.49
C SER A 371 3.30 19.90 8.25
N TRP A 372 2.60 18.78 8.15
CA TRP A 372 1.62 18.51 7.10
C TRP A 372 0.46 17.70 7.68
N THR A 373 -0.71 17.82 7.07
CA THR A 373 -1.94 17.21 7.57
C THR A 373 -2.55 16.31 6.50
N GLN A 374 -2.68 15.01 6.78
CA GLN A 374 -3.59 14.17 6.01
C GLN A 374 -5.01 14.42 6.51
N GLN A 375 -5.84 15.03 5.68
CA GLN A 375 -7.25 15.24 5.98
C GLN A 375 -8.07 14.26 5.15
N LEU A 376 -8.76 13.34 5.83
CA LEU A 376 -9.64 12.34 5.22
C LEU A 376 -11.10 12.70 5.52
N ASP A 377 -11.85 13.04 4.47
CA ASP A 377 -13.29 13.33 4.53
C ASP A 377 -14.09 12.08 4.10
N PHE A 378 -14.97 11.57 4.98
CA PHE A 378 -15.77 10.37 4.74
C PHE A 378 -17.16 10.69 4.18
N GLU A 379 -17.39 10.35 2.92
CA GLU A 379 -18.62 10.63 2.19
C GLU A 379 -19.36 9.33 1.80
N ASP A 380 -20.66 9.45 1.56
CA ASP A 380 -21.47 8.39 0.95
C ASP A 380 -21.27 8.38 -0.57
N ASP A 381 -21.22 7.17 -1.16
CA ASP A 381 -21.06 6.94 -2.59
C ASP A 381 -22.07 5.92 -3.13
N TYR A 382 -23.33 6.05 -2.69
CA TYR A 382 -24.40 5.19 -3.19
C TYR A 382 -24.73 5.53 -4.65
N PRO A 383 -24.96 4.52 -5.50
CA PRO A 383 -25.46 4.77 -6.84
C PRO A 383 -26.80 5.51 -6.76
N ILE A 384 -26.95 6.56 -7.57
CA ILE A 384 -28.21 7.28 -7.69
C ILE A 384 -29.20 6.34 -8.36
N GLU A 385 -30.24 5.91 -7.64
CA GLU A 385 -31.32 5.19 -8.30
C GLU A 385 -31.99 6.12 -9.32
N PRO A 386 -32.23 5.67 -10.56
CA PRO A 386 -33.06 6.43 -11.47
C PRO A 386 -34.43 6.54 -10.84
N LYS A 387 -34.84 7.76 -10.46
CA LYS A 387 -36.20 8.04 -10.01
C LYS A 387 -37.14 7.39 -11.03
N MET A 388 -37.89 6.36 -10.63
CA MET A 388 -38.92 5.77 -11.48
C MET A 388 -39.85 6.90 -11.90
N GLY A 389 -39.66 7.39 -13.13
CA GLY A 389 -40.52 8.39 -13.71
C GLY A 389 -41.93 7.83 -13.67
N THR A 390 -42.85 8.59 -13.09
CA THR A 390 -44.29 8.40 -13.26
C THR A 390 -44.56 8.18 -14.74
N THR A 391 -44.81 6.93 -15.12
CA THR A 391 -45.26 6.57 -16.46
C THR A 391 -46.63 7.24 -16.62
N PRO A 392 -46.86 8.09 -17.64
CA PRO A 392 -48.21 8.50 -17.94
C PRO A 392 -48.99 7.25 -18.36
N SER A 393 -50.01 6.91 -17.59
CA SER A 393 -51.01 5.91 -17.97
C SER A 393 -51.68 6.36 -19.28
N ALA A 394 -51.19 5.85 -20.41
CA ALA A 394 -51.87 5.91 -21.70
C ALA A 394 -52.10 4.49 -22.21
N LEU A 395 -52.89 3.71 -21.46
CA LEU A 395 -53.63 2.57 -22.00
C LEU A 395 -55.04 3.07 -22.35
N GLY A 396 -55.11 3.82 -23.45
CA GLY A 396 -56.35 4.14 -24.15
C GLY A 396 -56.45 3.24 -25.38
N SER A 397 -57.25 2.18 -25.25
CA SER A 397 -58.08 1.55 -26.29
C SER A 397 -57.74 1.84 -27.76
N LEU A 398 -57.38 0.81 -28.52
CA LEU A 398 -57.82 0.64 -29.92
C LEU A 398 -57.79 -0.85 -30.29
N VAL A 399 -58.99 -1.40 -30.45
CA VAL A 399 -59.28 -2.75 -30.95
C VAL A 399 -59.68 -2.62 -32.43
N HIS A 400 -59.13 -3.54 -33.23
CA HIS A 400 -59.52 -4.00 -34.58
C HIS A 400 -59.27 -3.10 -35.81
N GLN A 401 -58.51 -3.63 -36.79
CA GLN A 401 -59.09 -4.44 -37.87
C GLN A 401 -58.02 -5.23 -38.67
N ASN A 402 -58.44 -6.41 -39.14
CA ASN A 402 -57.71 -7.39 -39.94
C ASN A 402 -57.49 -6.94 -41.40
N SER A 403 -56.40 -7.40 -42.00
CA SER A 403 -56.37 -7.91 -43.39
C SER A 403 -55.07 -8.69 -43.65
N GLU A 404 -55.19 -9.98 -44.00
CA GLU A 404 -54.15 -10.80 -44.66
C GLU A 404 -53.94 -10.32 -46.12
N PRO A 405 -52.88 -10.76 -46.85
CA PRO A 405 -52.97 -12.07 -47.52
C PRO A 405 -51.65 -12.87 -47.66
N GLU A 406 -51.87 -14.20 -47.78
CA GLU A 406 -51.28 -15.17 -48.72
C GLU A 406 -49.84 -15.71 -48.58
N GLU A 407 -49.82 -17.04 -48.69
CA GLU A 407 -48.75 -18.03 -48.63
C GLU A 407 -48.57 -18.58 -50.06
N GLU A 408 -47.37 -18.59 -50.63
CA GLU A 408 -47.06 -19.43 -51.80
C GLU A 408 -45.58 -19.89 -51.84
N ASP A 409 -45.43 -21.21 -51.73
CA ASP A 409 -44.43 -22.14 -52.27
C ASP A 409 -42.97 -21.72 -52.56
N SER A 410 -42.03 -22.45 -51.94
CA SER A 410 -41.20 -23.41 -52.70
C SER A 410 -40.23 -24.19 -51.81
N ALA A 411 -40.56 -25.47 -51.60
CA ALA A 411 -39.61 -26.51 -51.20
C ALA A 411 -39.16 -27.31 -52.44
N LYS A 412 -37.91 -27.83 -52.37
CA LYS A 412 -37.16 -28.72 -53.30
C LYS A 412 -36.12 -27.93 -54.10
N TRP A 413 -34.81 -28.11 -53.86
CA TRP A 413 -34.09 -29.36 -54.11
C TRP A 413 -33.08 -29.77 -53.03
N ARG A 414 -33.02 -31.09 -52.85
CA ARG A 414 -32.13 -31.90 -52.02
C ARG A 414 -30.81 -32.19 -52.74
N ILE A 415 -29.68 -32.23 -52.02
CA ILE A 415 -28.61 -33.28 -52.00
C ILE A 415 -27.84 -33.09 -50.67
N ALA A 416 -28.19 -33.77 -49.56
CA ALA A 416 -27.64 -35.03 -49.04
C ALA A 416 -26.10 -35.00 -48.81
N ALA A 417 -25.54 -34.82 -47.60
CA ALA A 417 -25.54 -35.63 -46.35
C ALA A 417 -24.37 -36.63 -46.22
N ILE A 418 -23.91 -36.86 -44.96
CA ILE A 418 -23.25 -38.09 -44.41
C ILE A 418 -21.72 -38.19 -44.64
N THR A 419 -20.77 -38.46 -43.70
CA THR A 419 -20.66 -38.92 -42.28
C THR A 419 -19.19 -38.75 -41.84
N ALA A 420 -18.87 -38.28 -40.62
CA ALA A 420 -18.55 -39.02 -39.37
C ALA A 420 -17.20 -39.81 -39.27
N ILE A 421 -16.30 -39.27 -38.43
CA ILE A 421 -15.66 -39.88 -37.24
C ILE A 421 -14.77 -41.17 -37.37
N SER A 422 -13.47 -40.94 -37.08
CA SER A 422 -12.52 -41.72 -36.22
C SER A 422 -11.57 -42.83 -36.72
N LEU A 423 -10.37 -42.73 -36.13
CA LEU A 423 -9.46 -43.76 -35.56
C LEU A 423 -8.20 -44.26 -36.34
N SER A 424 -7.04 -43.98 -35.71
CA SER A 424 -5.93 -44.90 -35.38
C SER A 424 -4.71 -45.18 -36.29
N ILE A 425 -3.53 -44.79 -35.75
CA ILE A 425 -2.32 -45.61 -35.45
C ILE A 425 -1.37 -46.04 -36.60
N ALA A 426 -0.24 -45.32 -36.66
CA ALA A 426 1.19 -45.74 -36.56
C ALA A 426 2.00 -46.39 -37.72
N ILE A 427 3.33 -46.17 -37.60
CA ILE A 427 4.51 -46.89 -38.16
C ILE A 427 4.95 -46.39 -39.56
N SER A 428 6.20 -46.07 -39.91
CA SER A 428 7.50 -45.96 -39.23
C SER A 428 8.52 -45.22 -40.13
N SER A 429 9.51 -44.61 -39.46
CA SER A 429 10.93 -44.37 -39.77
C SER A 429 11.57 -45.01 -41.02
N VAL A 430 12.53 -44.29 -41.65
CA VAL A 430 13.94 -44.74 -41.93
C VAL A 430 14.81 -43.59 -42.53
N VAL A 431 15.82 -43.18 -41.74
CA VAL A 431 17.28 -43.01 -42.04
C VAL A 431 17.70 -42.12 -43.24
N TYR A 432 18.49 -41.04 -43.02
CA TYR A 432 19.97 -41.10 -43.17
C TYR A 432 20.75 -40.01 -42.38
N ARG A 433 21.85 -40.47 -41.75
CA ARG A 433 22.92 -39.72 -41.06
C ARG A 433 23.89 -39.09 -42.09
N LEU A 434 24.69 -38.05 -41.83
CA LEU A 434 25.97 -37.95 -41.07
C LEU A 434 26.49 -36.51 -41.36
N ILE A 435 27.15 -35.78 -40.45
CA ILE A 435 28.62 -35.73 -40.26
C ILE A 435 28.91 -35.00 -38.91
N LEU A 436 29.82 -35.56 -38.10
CA LEU A 436 30.42 -35.08 -36.84
C LEU A 436 31.76 -34.31 -37.13
N PRO A 437 32.64 -33.97 -36.14
CA PRO A 437 32.51 -33.12 -34.93
C PRO A 437 33.72 -32.15 -34.78
N SER A 438 33.74 -31.31 -33.73
CA SER A 438 35.02 -30.91 -33.11
C SER A 438 34.90 -30.74 -31.59
N THR A 439 35.88 -31.30 -30.90
CA THR A 439 36.10 -31.34 -29.45
C THR A 439 36.95 -30.16 -28.99
N THR A 440 36.81 -29.69 -27.74
CA THR A 440 37.96 -29.54 -26.81
C THR A 440 37.56 -29.27 -25.35
N ARG A 441 38.02 -30.19 -24.48
CA ARG A 441 38.49 -30.09 -23.08
C ARG A 441 38.13 -28.86 -22.23
N THR A 442 37.56 -29.12 -21.06
CA THR A 442 37.88 -28.41 -19.81
C THR A 442 38.47 -29.37 -18.76
N ARG A 443 39.53 -28.89 -18.11
CA ARG A 443 40.34 -29.54 -17.08
C ARG A 443 39.78 -29.10 -15.73
N GLY A 444 39.62 -30.06 -14.80
CA GLY A 444 39.09 -29.78 -13.46
C GLY A 444 40.07 -29.07 -12.53
N TRP A 445 39.52 -28.54 -11.44
CA TRP A 445 40.23 -28.33 -10.19
C TRP A 445 39.28 -28.59 -9.01
N LYS A 446 39.76 -29.43 -8.09
CA LYS A 446 39.13 -29.75 -6.79
C LYS A 446 39.69 -28.79 -5.74
N GLY A 447 38.83 -28.27 -4.86
CA GLY A 447 39.23 -27.66 -3.60
C GLY A 447 38.31 -28.17 -2.49
N GLN A 448 38.89 -28.90 -1.54
CA GLN A 448 38.23 -29.45 -0.35
C GLN A 448 37.96 -28.34 0.68
N TYR A 449 36.84 -28.42 1.40
CA TYR A 449 36.70 -27.83 2.73
C TYR A 449 36.29 -28.91 3.74
N SER A 450 37.02 -28.88 4.86
CA SER A 450 36.95 -29.79 6.00
C SER A 450 35.80 -29.41 6.94
N LEU A 451 35.23 -30.43 7.60
CA LEU A 451 34.16 -30.36 8.57
C LEU A 451 34.66 -30.06 10.01
N VAL A 452 33.95 -29.16 10.71
CA VAL A 452 33.38 -29.26 12.09
C VAL A 452 34.36 -29.08 13.29
N PRO A 453 33.98 -28.45 14.45
CA PRO A 453 32.65 -28.50 15.08
C PRO A 453 31.97 -27.22 15.61
N ASP A 454 30.64 -27.38 15.68
CA ASP A 454 29.64 -26.62 16.43
C ASP A 454 29.95 -26.47 17.93
N ALA A 455 29.70 -25.27 18.46
CA ALA A 455 29.16 -25.09 19.80
C ALA A 455 28.47 -23.71 19.93
N ALA A 456 27.23 -23.74 20.42
CA ALA A 456 26.42 -22.64 20.98
C ALA A 456 25.63 -21.74 20.01
N ILE A 457 24.56 -22.29 19.42
CA ILE A 457 23.30 -21.55 19.17
C ILE A 457 22.13 -22.48 19.51
N GLU A 458 21.61 -22.39 20.73
CA GLU A 458 20.31 -22.96 21.11
C GLU A 458 19.47 -21.83 21.72
N ASN A 459 18.46 -21.37 20.97
CA ASN A 459 17.11 -21.02 21.43
C ASN A 459 16.41 -20.07 20.44
N TYR A 460 15.91 -20.57 19.31
CA TYR A 460 14.75 -20.03 18.59
C TYR A 460 14.03 -21.17 17.86
N PRO A 461 12.68 -21.24 17.87
CA PRO A 461 11.95 -22.34 17.27
C PRO A 461 12.04 -22.35 15.74
N ALA A 462 12.21 -23.55 15.19
CA ALA A 462 12.31 -23.81 13.77
C ALA A 462 10.97 -23.63 13.04
N THR A 463 10.69 -22.40 12.60
CA THR A 463 9.77 -22.09 11.49
C THR A 463 10.41 -21.19 10.43
N TYR A 464 11.73 -20.99 10.51
CA TYR A 464 12.47 -20.00 9.71
C TYR A 464 12.98 -20.51 8.35
N ARG A 465 12.81 -21.81 8.02
CA ARG A 465 13.43 -22.39 6.80
C ARG A 465 12.52 -22.47 5.57
N ASP A 466 11.20 -22.36 5.71
CA ASP A 466 10.28 -22.54 4.58
C ASP A 466 9.73 -21.23 3.99
N TYR A 467 10.04 -20.07 4.59
CA TYR A 467 9.73 -18.75 4.03
C TYR A 467 10.90 -18.09 3.27
N LEU A 468 12.11 -18.65 3.38
CA LEU A 468 13.32 -18.14 2.71
C LEU A 468 13.34 -18.39 1.19
N ALA A 469 12.36 -19.11 0.65
CA ALA A 469 12.21 -19.30 -0.79
C ALA A 469 11.44 -18.15 -1.49
N GLU A 470 10.90 -17.17 -0.75
CA GLU A 470 10.23 -15.99 -1.31
C GLU A 470 11.09 -14.70 -1.25
N SER A 471 12.33 -14.76 -0.74
CA SER A 471 13.31 -13.65 -0.80
C SER A 471 14.31 -13.75 -1.97
N ASP A 472 14.38 -14.90 -2.66
CA ASP A 472 15.32 -15.14 -3.76
C ASP A 472 14.80 -14.65 -5.14
N ALA A 473 13.74 -13.83 -5.14
CA ALA A 473 13.17 -13.19 -6.33
C ALA A 473 12.87 -11.71 -6.10
N ILE A 474 13.83 -11.00 -5.47
CA ILE A 474 13.88 -9.53 -5.37
C ILE A 474 14.83 -9.00 -6.44
#